data_AF-A0A6L3X5Q6-F1
#
_entry.id   AF-A0A6L3X5Q6-F1
#
_cell.length_a   1.000
_cell.length_b   1.000
_cell.length_c   1.000
_cell.angle_alpha   90.00
_cell.angle_beta   90.00
_cell.angle_gamma   90.00
#
_symmetry.space_group_name_H-M   'P 1'
#
loop_
_entity.id
_entity.type
_entity.pdbx_description
1 polymer ?
#
loop_
_entity_poly.entity_id
_entity_poly.type
_entity_poly.pdbx_seq_one_letter_code
_entity_poly.pdbx_strand_id
1 'polypeptide(L)'
;YARATGKLGVCMATSGPGATNLITGLADALLDSVPVVAITGQVASPFIGTDAFQEVDVLGLSLACTKHSFLVQSLEELPRVMAEAFEVASSGRPGPVLVDIPKDIQVALGDLEPHFSTVESDNAFPHAEVEEARQMMAQAKQPMLYVGGGVGMAPA
;
A
#
# COMPACT_ATOMS: atom_id res chain seq x y z
N TYR A 1 -6.59 13.03 1.60
CA TYR A 1 -7.29 12.62 0.36
C TYR A 1 -8.02 11.29 0.52
N ALA A 2 -7.32 10.19 0.81
CA ALA A 2 -7.93 8.86 0.82
C ALA A 2 -9.15 8.74 1.75
N ARG A 3 -8.98 9.12 3.03
CA ARG A 3 -10.08 9.14 4.02
C ARG A 3 -11.29 9.99 3.60
N ALA A 4 -11.05 11.14 2.96
CA ALA A 4 -12.10 12.08 2.61
C ALA A 4 -12.89 11.66 1.37
N THR A 5 -12.28 10.85 0.50
CA THR A 5 -12.87 10.47 -0.80
C THR A 5 -13.28 9.00 -0.87
N GLY A 6 -12.81 8.17 0.07
CA GLY A 6 -12.93 6.71 0.01
C GLY A 6 -12.06 6.07 -1.09
N LYS A 7 -11.23 6.85 -1.80
CA LYS A 7 -10.36 6.39 -2.88
C LYS A 7 -8.94 6.18 -2.38
N LEU A 8 -8.15 5.37 -3.07
CA LEU A 8 -6.71 5.25 -2.80
C LEU A 8 -6.01 6.60 -2.99
N GLY A 9 -5.13 6.97 -2.06
CA GLY A 9 -4.30 8.17 -2.15
C GLY A 9 -2.95 7.88 -2.79
N VAL A 10 -2.42 8.82 -3.57
CA VAL A 10 -1.05 8.74 -4.11
C VAL A 10 -0.25 9.93 -3.60
N CYS A 11 0.99 9.70 -3.17
CA CYS A 11 1.97 10.76 -2.93
C CYS A 11 3.28 10.45 -3.64
N MET A 12 4.03 11.49 -3.97
CA MET A 12 5.31 11.38 -4.66
C MET A 12 6.38 12.18 -3.92
N ALA A 13 7.58 11.63 -3.79
CA ALA A 13 8.73 12.33 -3.24
C ALA A 13 10.02 11.98 -4.00
N THR A 14 11.02 12.84 -3.89
CA THR A 14 12.38 12.54 -4.38
C THR A 14 13.09 11.54 -3.47
N SER A 15 14.29 11.10 -3.87
CA SER A 15 15.17 10.24 -3.07
C SER A 15 15.63 10.86 -1.76
N GLY A 16 16.29 10.04 -0.93
CA GLY A 16 16.91 10.45 0.32
C GLY A 16 15.93 11.18 1.24
N PRO A 17 16.15 12.47 1.56
CA PRO A 17 15.32 13.21 2.50
C PRO A 17 13.85 13.35 2.06
N GLY A 18 13.56 13.29 0.77
CA GLY A 18 12.17 13.30 0.29
C GLY A 18 11.42 12.06 0.75
N ALA A 19 12.02 10.89 0.52
CA ALA A 19 11.48 9.60 0.91
C ALA A 19 11.43 9.42 2.44
N THR A 20 12.49 9.81 3.17
CA THR A 20 12.50 9.66 4.63
C THR A 20 11.44 10.52 5.34
N ASN A 21 11.09 11.68 4.79
CA ASN A 21 10.00 12.51 5.31
C ASN A 21 8.60 11.86 5.16
N LEU A 22 8.45 10.82 4.32
CA LEU A 22 7.19 10.09 4.19
C LEU A 22 6.98 9.06 5.32
N ILE A 23 8.03 8.62 6.00
CA ILE A 23 7.99 7.47 6.92
C ILE A 23 6.93 7.63 8.02
N THR A 24 6.83 8.80 8.65
CA THR A 24 5.80 9.07 9.67
C THR A 24 4.38 9.02 9.09
N GLY A 25 4.18 9.54 7.88
CA GLY A 25 2.89 9.50 7.20
C GLY A 25 2.48 8.09 6.78
N LEU A 26 3.45 7.27 6.36
CA LEU A 26 3.23 5.86 6.07
C LEU A 26 2.85 5.10 7.35
N ALA A 27 3.52 5.36 8.47
CA ALA A 27 3.16 4.75 9.75
C ALA A 27 1.73 5.09 10.18
N ASP A 28 1.32 6.36 10.07
CA ASP A 28 -0.07 6.79 10.33
C ASP A 28 -1.07 6.04 9.44
N ALA A 29 -0.80 5.99 8.13
CA ALA A 29 -1.66 5.31 7.18
C ALA A 29 -1.77 3.80 7.46
N LEU A 30 -0.68 3.14 7.88
CA LEU A 30 -0.69 1.72 8.22
C LEU A 30 -1.54 1.44 9.47
N LEU A 31 -1.34 2.24 10.53
CA LEU A 31 -2.06 2.06 11.79
C LEU A 31 -3.58 2.24 11.60
N ASP A 32 -3.97 3.18 10.75
CA ASP A 32 -5.37 3.51 10.50
C ASP A 32 -5.99 2.78 9.30
N SER A 33 -5.27 1.86 8.68
CA SER A 33 -5.73 1.06 7.54
C SER A 33 -6.14 1.93 6.33
N VAL A 34 -5.33 2.94 6.01
CA VAL A 34 -5.60 3.90 4.94
C VAL A 34 -4.82 3.50 3.67
N PRO A 35 -5.50 3.30 2.53
CA PRO A 35 -4.83 2.92 1.28
C PRO A 35 -4.06 4.09 0.69
N VAL A 36 -2.74 3.97 0.64
CA VAL A 36 -1.82 4.97 0.07
C VAL A 36 -0.76 4.27 -0.77
N VAL A 37 -0.45 4.79 -1.95
CA VAL A 37 0.75 4.42 -2.72
C VAL A 37 1.71 5.60 -2.70
N ALA A 38 2.87 5.41 -2.10
CA ALA A 38 3.94 6.39 -2.07
C ALA A 38 5.00 6.04 -3.11
N ILE A 39 5.23 6.95 -4.06
CA ILE A 39 6.21 6.77 -5.12
C ILE A 39 7.43 7.61 -4.78
N THR A 40 8.59 6.98 -4.63
CA THR A 40 9.85 7.66 -4.33
C THR A 40 10.84 7.50 -5.47
N GLY A 41 11.66 8.54 -5.67
CA GLY A 41 12.85 8.42 -6.49
C GLY A 41 13.97 7.73 -5.72
N GLN A 42 14.89 7.11 -6.46
CA GLN A 42 16.14 6.56 -5.93
C GLN A 42 17.33 7.06 -6.76
N VAL A 43 18.55 6.94 -6.23
CA VAL A 43 19.77 7.04 -7.04
C VAL A 43 19.70 6.06 -8.21
N ALA A 44 20.49 6.29 -9.26
CA ALA A 44 20.51 5.36 -10.38
C ALA A 44 20.99 3.97 -9.93
N SER A 45 20.47 2.90 -10.51
CA SER A 45 20.69 1.50 -10.09
C SER A 45 22.17 1.15 -9.84
N PRO A 46 23.14 1.57 -10.69
CA PRO A 46 24.56 1.26 -10.46
C PRO A 46 25.18 1.93 -9.23
N PHE A 47 24.52 2.93 -8.66
CA PHE A 47 24.98 3.67 -7.47
C PHE A 47 24.32 3.19 -6.18
N ILE A 48 23.38 2.25 -6.24
CA ILE A 48 22.80 1.65 -5.04
C ILE A 48 23.89 0.81 -4.35
N GLY A 49 24.08 1.04 -3.05
CA GLY A 49 25.10 0.46 -2.20
C GLY A 49 26.47 1.16 -2.27
N THR A 50 26.55 2.38 -2.82
CA THR A 50 27.86 3.05 -3.06
C THR A 50 28.08 4.33 -2.22
N ASP A 51 27.17 4.62 -1.29
CA ASP A 51 27.12 5.87 -0.53
C ASP A 51 27.00 7.09 -1.45
N ALA A 52 26.21 6.94 -2.52
CA ALA A 52 25.98 8.03 -3.46
C ALA A 52 25.21 9.19 -2.81
N PHE A 53 25.34 10.39 -3.40
CA PHE A 53 24.68 11.57 -2.86
C PHE A 53 23.15 11.37 -2.82
N GLN A 54 22.56 11.51 -1.63
CA GLN A 54 21.14 11.25 -1.34
C GLN A 54 20.68 9.79 -1.47
N GLU A 55 21.61 8.83 -1.49
CA GLU A 55 21.31 7.44 -1.30
C GLU A 55 20.85 7.17 0.14
N VAL A 56 19.71 6.50 0.28
CA VAL A 56 19.19 6.01 1.56
C VAL A 56 18.49 4.68 1.28
N ASP A 57 18.65 3.70 2.18
CA ASP A 57 17.88 2.47 2.19
C ASP A 57 16.43 2.73 2.65
N VAL A 58 15.65 3.35 1.76
CA VAL A 58 14.23 3.68 2.00
C VAL A 58 13.43 2.39 2.19
N LEU A 59 13.78 1.33 1.45
CA LEU A 59 13.14 0.02 1.57
C LEU A 59 13.25 -0.48 3.01
N GLY A 60 14.45 -0.56 3.56
CA GLY A 60 14.69 -0.97 4.95
C GLY A 60 13.94 -0.11 5.97
N LEU A 61 13.87 1.21 5.75
CA LEU A 61 13.14 2.14 6.61
C LEU A 61 11.62 1.94 6.56
N SER A 62 11.06 1.57 5.40
CA SER A 62 9.61 1.48 5.19
C SER A 62 9.01 0.12 5.53
N LEU A 63 9.82 -0.94 5.70
CA LEU A 63 9.34 -2.30 6.01
C LEU A 63 8.41 -2.36 7.22
N ALA A 64 8.66 -1.55 8.25
CA ALA A 64 7.86 -1.55 9.48
C ALA A 64 6.57 -0.70 9.39
N CYS A 65 6.45 0.16 8.36
CA CYS A 65 5.36 1.12 8.24
C CYS A 65 4.61 1.05 6.92
N THR A 66 4.77 -0.05 6.17
CA THR A 66 4.05 -0.33 4.92
C THR A 66 3.51 -1.76 4.92
N LYS A 67 2.48 -2.02 4.12
CA LYS A 67 2.06 -3.38 3.78
C LYS A 67 3.11 -4.08 2.91
N HIS A 68 3.72 -3.32 2.01
CA HIS A 68 4.76 -3.79 1.12
C HIS A 68 5.59 -2.60 0.64
N SER A 69 6.83 -2.86 0.24
CA SER A 69 7.69 -1.88 -0.40
C SER A 69 8.38 -2.54 -1.59
N PHE A 70 8.33 -1.86 -2.73
CA PHE A 70 8.96 -2.30 -3.98
C PHE A 70 10.20 -1.44 -4.27
N LEU A 71 11.27 -2.06 -4.73
CA LEU A 71 12.35 -1.39 -5.45
C LEU A 71 12.28 -1.86 -6.90
N VAL A 72 12.01 -0.94 -7.82
CA VAL A 72 11.93 -1.25 -9.25
C VAL A 72 13.34 -1.48 -9.80
N GLN A 73 13.54 -2.61 -10.45
CA GLN A 73 14.82 -3.09 -10.97
C GLN A 73 14.95 -2.93 -12.48
N SER A 74 13.85 -2.80 -13.22
CA SER A 74 13.88 -2.56 -14.66
C SER A 74 12.67 -1.77 -15.16
N LEU A 75 12.80 -1.22 -16.37
CA LEU A 75 11.70 -0.49 -17.02
C LEU A 75 10.52 -1.42 -17.31
N GLU A 76 10.78 -2.64 -17.74
CA GLU A 76 9.79 -3.63 -18.19
C GLU A 76 8.85 -4.09 -17.06
N GLU A 77 9.32 -4.13 -15.81
CA GLU A 77 8.47 -4.55 -14.70
C GLU A 77 7.66 -3.41 -14.08
N LEU A 78 7.97 -2.15 -14.40
CA LEU A 78 7.32 -0.99 -13.81
C LEU A 78 5.79 -1.05 -13.93
N PRO A 79 5.17 -1.40 -15.08
CA PRO A 79 3.71 -1.51 -15.18
C PRO A 79 3.12 -2.53 -14.19
N ARG A 80 3.77 -3.70 -14.05
CA ARG A 80 3.34 -4.76 -13.13
C ARG A 80 3.48 -4.31 -11.68
N VAL A 81 4.63 -3.77 -11.29
CA VAL A 81 4.87 -3.27 -9.93
C VAL A 81 3.86 -2.20 -9.53
N MET A 82 3.53 -1.29 -10.46
CA MET A 82 2.52 -0.26 -10.21
C MET A 82 1.12 -0.87 -10.01
N ALA A 83 0.71 -1.83 -10.83
CA ALA A 83 -0.57 -2.51 -10.66
C ALA A 83 -0.65 -3.26 -9.31
N GLU A 84 0.39 -4.03 -8.98
CA GLU A 84 0.50 -4.76 -7.71
C GLU A 84 0.50 -3.82 -6.51
N ALA A 85 1.15 -2.66 -6.59
CA ALA A 85 1.16 -1.69 -5.51
C ALA A 85 -0.25 -1.16 -5.17
N PHE A 86 -1.06 -0.89 -6.18
CA PHE A 86 -2.45 -0.45 -5.99
C PHE A 86 -3.34 -1.57 -5.45
N GLU A 87 -3.13 -2.80 -5.93
CA GLU A 87 -3.84 -3.98 -5.46
C GLU A 87 -3.53 -4.25 -3.99
N VAL A 88 -2.24 -4.32 -3.63
CA VAL A 88 -1.78 -4.54 -2.25
C VAL A 88 -2.24 -3.42 -1.33
N ALA A 89 -2.19 -2.16 -1.75
CA ALA A 89 -2.66 -1.05 -0.90
C ALA A 89 -4.16 -1.16 -0.57
N SER A 90 -4.95 -1.74 -1.47
CA SER A 90 -6.42 -1.76 -1.37
C SER A 90 -6.99 -3.09 -0.82
N SER A 91 -6.27 -4.19 -0.96
CA SER A 91 -6.75 -5.54 -0.62
C SER A 91 -6.75 -5.82 0.89
N GLY A 92 -7.59 -6.78 1.33
CA GLY A 92 -7.66 -7.20 2.73
C GLY A 92 -7.88 -6.04 3.70
N ARG A 93 -7.03 -5.92 4.72
CA ARG A 93 -6.90 -4.68 5.50
C ARG A 93 -6.13 -3.65 4.63
N PRO A 94 -6.74 -2.53 4.21
CA PRO A 94 -6.06 -1.55 3.38
C PRO A 94 -4.88 -0.92 4.13
N GLY A 95 -3.93 -0.34 3.39
CA GLY A 95 -2.75 0.27 3.99
C GLY A 95 -1.77 0.82 2.97
N PRO A 96 -0.65 1.40 3.44
CA PRO A 96 0.30 2.06 2.59
C PRO A 96 1.24 1.06 1.89
N VAL A 97 1.62 1.38 0.66
CA VAL A 97 2.65 0.69 -0.13
C VAL A 97 3.65 1.72 -0.63
N LEU A 98 4.94 1.39 -0.60
CA LEU A 98 6.00 2.22 -1.16
C LEU A 98 6.51 1.61 -2.48
N VAL A 99 6.74 2.45 -3.48
CA VAL A 99 7.36 2.09 -4.76
C VAL A 99 8.55 3.00 -4.99
N ASP A 100 9.76 2.47 -4.85
CA ASP A 100 11.02 3.18 -5.03
C ASP A 100 11.54 2.94 -6.45
N ILE A 101 11.77 4.01 -7.21
CA ILE A 101 12.11 3.93 -8.63
C ILE A 101 13.49 4.57 -8.87
N PRO A 102 14.51 3.80 -9.27
CA PRO A 102 15.80 4.33 -9.69
C PRO A 102 15.72 5.35 -10.81
N LYS A 103 16.54 6.41 -10.71
CA LYS A 103 16.54 7.53 -11.67
C LYS A 103 16.73 7.09 -13.13
N ASP A 104 17.63 6.15 -13.37
CA ASP A 104 17.91 5.57 -14.70
C ASP A 104 16.68 4.87 -15.29
N ILE A 105 15.86 4.23 -14.45
CA ILE A 105 14.59 3.61 -14.88
C ILE A 105 13.54 4.69 -15.15
N GLN A 106 13.44 5.72 -14.31
CA GLN A 106 12.49 6.82 -14.51
C GLN A 106 12.67 7.56 -15.84
N VAL A 107 13.92 7.68 -16.32
CA VAL A 107 14.26 8.39 -17.57
C VAL A 107 14.46 7.46 -18.76
N ALA A 108 14.37 6.14 -18.55
CA ALA A 108 14.52 5.18 -19.62
C ALA A 108 13.38 5.32 -20.64
N LEU A 109 13.71 5.12 -21.91
CA LEU A 109 12.75 5.11 -23.01
C LEU A 109 12.47 3.67 -23.41
N GLY A 110 11.21 3.32 -23.55
CA GLY A 110 10.77 2.00 -23.99
C GLY A 110 9.25 1.97 -24.15
N ASP A 111 8.78 1.03 -24.96
CA ASP A 111 7.36 0.74 -25.09
C ASP A 111 6.92 -0.12 -23.91
N LEU A 112 5.96 0.38 -23.13
CA LEU A 112 5.42 -0.30 -21.97
C LEU A 112 4.02 -0.81 -22.29
N GLU A 113 3.83 -2.11 -22.20
CA GLU A 113 2.50 -2.70 -22.23
C GLU A 113 1.79 -2.45 -20.89
N PRO A 114 0.60 -1.85 -20.88
CA PRO A 114 -0.16 -1.66 -19.65
C PRO A 114 -0.44 -3.00 -18.97
N HIS A 115 -0.20 -3.06 -17.66
CA HIS A 115 -0.57 -4.22 -16.85
C HIS A 115 -1.91 -3.96 -16.17
N PHE A 116 -2.92 -4.78 -16.50
CA PHE A 116 -4.23 -4.73 -15.87
C PHE A 116 -4.39 -5.93 -14.94
N SER A 117 -4.59 -5.68 -13.65
CA SER A 117 -5.01 -6.70 -12.68
C SER A 117 -6.53 -6.66 -12.53
N THR A 118 -7.18 -7.82 -12.59
CA THR A 118 -8.57 -7.98 -12.18
C THR A 118 -8.60 -8.14 -10.67
N VAL A 119 -9.25 -7.21 -9.97
CA VAL A 119 -9.43 -7.32 -8.51
C VAL A 119 -10.47 -8.40 -8.24
N GLU A 120 -10.04 -9.66 -8.15
CA GLU A 120 -10.89 -10.74 -7.65
C GLU A 120 -10.89 -10.68 -6.12
N SER A 121 -12.04 -10.32 -5.54
CA SER A 121 -12.23 -10.41 -4.10
C SER A 121 -12.68 -11.84 -3.77
N ASP A 122 -11.73 -12.70 -3.48
CA ASP A 122 -11.97 -14.11 -3.15
C ASP A 122 -12.45 -14.35 -1.71
N ASN A 123 -12.95 -13.31 -1.04
CA ASN A 123 -13.48 -13.45 0.31
C ASN A 123 -14.90 -14.01 0.24
N ALA A 124 -14.99 -15.35 0.18
CA ALA A 124 -16.24 -16.05 0.38
C ALA A 124 -16.92 -15.57 1.67
N PHE A 125 -18.21 -15.23 1.58
CA PHE A 125 -18.95 -14.78 2.75
C PHE A 125 -19.02 -15.93 3.78
N PRO A 126 -18.58 -15.71 5.04
CA PRO A 126 -18.49 -16.76 6.05
C PRO A 126 -19.87 -17.07 6.65
N HIS A 127 -20.71 -17.75 5.86
CA HIS A 127 -22.12 -17.99 6.21
C HIS A 127 -22.29 -18.76 7.53
N ALA A 128 -21.42 -19.75 7.80
CA ALA A 128 -21.54 -20.58 8.99
C ALA A 128 -21.19 -19.78 10.27
N GLU A 129 -20.11 -19.01 10.22
CA GLU A 129 -19.63 -18.18 11.33
C GLU A 129 -20.59 -17.02 11.63
N VAL A 130 -21.18 -16.43 10.58
CA VAL A 130 -22.20 -15.38 10.73
C VAL A 130 -23.47 -15.96 11.37
N GLU A 131 -23.89 -17.16 10.99
CA GLU A 131 -25.05 -17.82 11.60
C GLU A 131 -24.79 -18.21 13.06
N GLU A 132 -23.60 -18.69 13.40
CA GLU A 132 -23.17 -18.94 14.77
C GLU A 132 -23.21 -17.65 15.61
N ALA A 133 -22.61 -16.57 15.11
CA ALA A 133 -22.63 -15.26 15.78
C ALA A 133 -24.07 -14.76 16.00
N ARG A 134 -24.96 -14.94 15.01
CA ARG A 134 -26.38 -14.59 15.10
C ARG A 134 -27.09 -15.37 16.22
N GLN A 135 -26.83 -16.66 16.35
CA GLN A 135 -27.41 -17.49 17.41
C GLN A 135 -26.91 -17.08 18.80
N MET A 136 -25.60 -16.82 18.94
CA MET A 136 -25.02 -16.30 20.19
C MET A 136 -25.64 -14.96 20.59
N MET A 137 -25.81 -14.03 19.64
CA MET A 137 -26.46 -12.74 19.88
C MET A 137 -27.93 -12.90 20.30
N ALA A 138 -28.68 -13.83 19.70
CA ALA A 138 -30.08 -14.07 20.03
C ALA A 138 -30.29 -14.64 21.45
N GLN A 139 -29.31 -15.37 21.98
CA GLN A 139 -29.35 -15.94 23.33
C GLN A 139 -28.81 -14.98 24.41
N ALA A 140 -28.11 -13.92 24.02
CA ALA A 140 -27.54 -12.96 24.93
C ALA A 140 -28.63 -12.09 25.58
N LYS A 141 -28.58 -11.92 26.91
CA LYS A 141 -29.53 -11.08 27.65
C LYS A 141 -29.24 -9.58 27.55
N GLN A 142 -27.96 -9.21 27.45
CA GLN A 142 -27.48 -7.82 27.37
C GLN A 142 -26.28 -7.73 26.43
N PRO A 143 -26.46 -7.96 25.11
CA PRO A 143 -25.36 -7.90 24.15
C PRO A 143 -24.79 -6.48 24.02
N MET A 144 -23.48 -6.37 23.79
CA MET A 144 -22.79 -5.13 23.50
C MET A 144 -21.91 -5.31 22.26
N LEU A 145 -21.93 -4.34 21.35
CA LEU A 145 -21.12 -4.34 20.14
C LEU A 145 -19.98 -3.33 20.28
N TYR A 146 -18.75 -3.81 20.16
CA TYR A 146 -17.57 -2.97 20.03
C TYR A 146 -17.22 -2.81 18.56
N VAL A 147 -17.64 -1.68 17.98
CA VAL A 147 -17.58 -1.44 16.53
C VAL A 147 -16.34 -0.61 16.18
N GLY A 148 -15.39 -1.22 15.48
CA GLY A 148 -14.20 -0.55 14.97
C GLY A 148 -14.45 0.27 13.70
N GLY A 149 -13.48 1.12 13.34
CA GLY A 149 -13.56 1.99 12.17
C GLY A 149 -13.71 1.26 10.83
N GLY A 150 -13.34 -0.04 10.77
CA GLY A 150 -13.52 -0.88 9.58
C GLY A 150 -14.96 -0.95 9.08
N VAL A 151 -15.95 -0.89 9.98
CA VAL A 151 -17.37 -0.88 9.59
C VAL A 151 -17.74 0.38 8.80
N GLY A 152 -17.16 1.54 9.15
CA GLY A 152 -17.38 2.78 8.40
C GLY A 152 -16.65 2.86 7.06
N MET A 153 -15.66 1.98 6.85
CA MET A 153 -14.92 1.87 5.59
C MET A 153 -15.50 0.81 4.64
N ALA A 154 -16.40 -0.04 5.12
CA ALA A 154 -17.01 -1.08 4.32
C ALA A 154 -17.93 -0.47 3.24
N PRO A 155 -17.92 -1.01 2.01
CA PRO A 155 -18.91 -0.63 0.99
C PRO A 155 -20.32 -0.97 1.49
N ALA A 156 -21.29 -0.11 1.15
CA ALA A 156 -22.70 -0.24 1.53
C ALA A 156 -23.42 -1.34 0.73
#